data_AF-A0A811VJW4-F1
#
_entry.id   AF-A0A811VJW4-F1
#
_cell.length_a   1.000
_cell.length_b   1.000
_cell.length_c   1.000
_cell.angle_alpha   90.00
_cell.angle_beta   90.00
_cell.angle_gamma   90.00
#
_symmetry.space_group_name_H-M   'P 1'
#
loop_
_entity.id
_entity.type
_entity.pdbx_description
1 polymer ?
#
loop_
_entity_poly.entity_id
_entity_poly.type
_entity_poly.pdbx_seq_one_letter_code
_entity_poly.pdbx_strand_id
1 'polypeptide(L)'
;MLLNVGIVLSVLDCMGNITKVCMAINDRDLTKAQETFAVLGMAFVMTMRGIMLARSRVRLSELYNSIDRIFPNSSELQTHMEVAKTHDYIKRRFFLLHQGLSFALVLFCTMPAVKLVFFYDFEAQEPVADEFHVNPSWVPFQVKETISYYGYIYVYEVILALVAVNMIITWDEVFVVLISQLCMYYQYLAKLLTALDVREANDPKKAVAFFKRLHLYIYIHQYLNSLADELNDLFNLSILVSDMGTAMSICFNLFLVTGAKDYLQIPSYLTPCFVETWLIYDVSKWGTMLETVVSSPSNELY
;
A
#
# COMPACT_ATOMS: atom_id res chain seq x y z
N MET A 1 9.25 -13.43 -12.86
CA MET A 1 8.65 -14.78 -12.67
C MET A 1 7.90 -14.87 -11.34
N LEU A 2 8.56 -14.64 -10.19
CA LEU A 2 7.93 -14.76 -8.85
C LEU A 2 6.70 -13.86 -8.63
N LEU A 3 6.74 -12.57 -9.02
CA LEU A 3 5.56 -11.69 -8.88
C LEU A 3 4.35 -12.24 -9.65
N ASN A 4 4.56 -12.74 -10.87
CA ASN A 4 3.46 -13.24 -11.70
C ASN A 4 2.84 -14.50 -11.08
N VAL A 5 3.66 -15.38 -10.50
CA VAL A 5 3.16 -16.54 -9.73
C VAL A 5 2.33 -16.04 -8.54
N GLY A 6 2.86 -15.08 -7.78
CA GLY A 6 2.13 -14.48 -6.66
C GLY A 6 0.77 -13.90 -7.07
N ILE A 7 0.72 -13.13 -8.16
CA ILE A 7 -0.52 -12.54 -8.67
C ILE A 7 -1.53 -13.62 -9.06
N VAL A 8 -1.08 -14.69 -9.74
CA VAL A 8 -1.97 -15.81 -10.10
C VAL A 8 -2.56 -16.44 -8.85
N LEU A 9 -1.75 -16.68 -7.81
CA LEU A 9 -2.23 -17.21 -6.54
C LEU A 9 -3.24 -16.29 -5.87
N SER A 10 -2.98 -14.97 -5.85
CA SER A 10 -3.91 -13.99 -5.28
C SER A 10 -5.23 -13.89 -6.07
N VAL A 11 -5.19 -13.96 -7.40
CA VAL A 11 -6.40 -13.98 -8.24
C VAL A 11 -7.23 -15.24 -7.98
N LEU A 12 -6.58 -16.41 -7.92
CA LEU A 12 -7.26 -17.67 -7.58
C LEU A 12 -7.90 -17.60 -6.20
N ASP A 13 -7.20 -17.00 -5.23
CA ASP A 13 -7.72 -16.82 -3.89
C ASP A 13 -8.93 -15.86 -3.84
N CYS A 14 -8.86 -14.72 -4.54
CA CYS A 14 -10.01 -13.83 -4.71
C CYS A 14 -11.21 -14.55 -5.32
N MET A 15 -11.00 -15.37 -6.36
CA MET A 15 -12.06 -16.18 -6.96
C MET A 15 -12.64 -17.20 -5.96
N GLY A 16 -11.78 -17.83 -5.15
CA GLY A 16 -12.21 -18.74 -4.08
C GLY A 16 -13.05 -18.03 -3.03
N ASN A 17 -12.66 -16.83 -2.62
CA ASN A 17 -13.43 -16.01 -1.68
C ASN A 17 -14.78 -15.56 -2.27
N ILE A 18 -14.83 -15.13 -3.53
CA ILE A 18 -16.09 -14.80 -4.21
C ILE A 18 -17.02 -16.02 -4.25
N THR A 19 -16.49 -17.19 -4.64
CA THR A 19 -17.26 -18.44 -4.68
C THR A 19 -17.83 -18.77 -3.30
N LYS A 20 -17.01 -18.64 -2.27
CA LYS A 20 -17.41 -18.89 -0.89
C LYS A 20 -18.49 -17.92 -0.41
N VAL A 21 -18.39 -16.64 -0.73
CA VAL A 21 -19.44 -15.65 -0.46
C VAL A 21 -20.75 -16.05 -1.13
N CYS A 22 -20.72 -16.41 -2.41
CA CYS A 22 -21.91 -16.84 -3.13
C CYS A 22 -22.56 -18.08 -2.49
N MET A 23 -21.76 -19.06 -2.06
CA MET A 23 -22.24 -20.23 -1.33
C MET A 23 -22.87 -19.86 0.01
N ALA A 24 -22.19 -19.05 0.82
CA ALA A 24 -22.71 -18.62 2.13
C ALA A 24 -24.04 -17.85 2.00
N ILE A 25 -24.17 -16.98 0.99
CA ILE A 25 -25.42 -16.27 0.71
C ILE A 25 -26.53 -17.25 0.28
N ASN A 26 -26.21 -18.22 -0.57
CA ASN A 26 -27.16 -19.24 -0.99
C ASN A 26 -27.67 -20.08 0.19
N ASP A 27 -26.75 -20.42 1.10
CA ASP A 27 -27.04 -21.20 2.30
C ASP A 27 -27.67 -20.37 3.44
N ARG A 28 -27.86 -19.06 3.21
CA ARG A 28 -28.42 -18.07 4.15
C ARG A 28 -27.61 -17.92 5.45
N ASP A 29 -26.32 -18.26 5.41
CA ASP A 29 -25.39 -18.03 6.50
C ASP A 29 -24.77 -16.63 6.39
N LEU A 30 -25.47 -15.65 6.95
CA LEU A 30 -25.08 -14.24 6.89
C LEU A 30 -23.77 -13.96 7.63
N THR A 31 -23.51 -14.64 8.75
CA THR A 31 -22.29 -14.45 9.53
C THR A 31 -21.08 -14.90 8.73
N LYS A 32 -21.15 -16.09 8.14
CA LYS A 32 -20.07 -16.62 7.29
C LYS A 32 -19.84 -15.77 6.04
N ALA A 33 -20.91 -15.25 5.45
CA ALA A 33 -20.80 -14.32 4.32
C ALA A 33 -20.04 -13.04 4.73
N GLN A 34 -20.36 -12.46 5.90
CA GLN A 34 -19.69 -11.26 6.42
C GLN A 34 -18.20 -11.48 6.70
N GLU A 35 -17.84 -12.59 7.35
CA GLU A 35 -16.43 -12.97 7.57
C GLU A 35 -15.68 -13.11 6.25
N THR A 36 -16.30 -13.77 5.27
CA THR A 36 -15.68 -13.95 3.96
C THR A 36 -15.57 -12.63 3.19
N PHE A 37 -16.53 -11.70 3.33
CA PHE A 37 -16.44 -10.37 2.73
C PHE A 37 -15.32 -9.52 3.32
N ALA A 38 -15.08 -9.61 4.63
CA ALA A 38 -13.95 -8.95 5.29
C ALA A 38 -12.62 -9.42 4.68
N VAL A 39 -12.42 -10.73 4.60
CA VAL A 39 -11.22 -11.33 4.00
C VAL A 39 -11.10 -11.00 2.50
N LEU A 40 -12.23 -11.02 1.77
CA LEU A 40 -12.27 -10.68 0.34
C LEU A 40 -11.82 -9.24 0.09
N GLY A 41 -12.20 -8.29 0.94
CA GLY A 41 -11.76 -6.89 0.83
C GLY A 41 -10.24 -6.79 0.82
N MET A 42 -9.57 -7.44 1.77
CA MET A 42 -8.11 -7.46 1.82
C MET A 42 -7.46 -8.24 0.68
N ALA A 43 -8.00 -9.42 0.33
CA ALA A 43 -7.50 -10.18 -0.82
C ALA A 43 -7.59 -9.36 -2.11
N PHE A 44 -8.65 -8.56 -2.26
CA PHE A 44 -8.85 -7.67 -3.40
C PHE A 44 -7.82 -6.53 -3.41
N VAL A 45 -7.55 -5.87 -2.28
CA VAL A 45 -6.49 -4.85 -2.16
C VAL A 45 -5.14 -5.41 -2.60
N MET A 46 -4.75 -6.57 -2.06
CA MET A 46 -3.48 -7.22 -2.36
C MET A 46 -3.36 -7.55 -3.85
N THR A 47 -4.41 -8.16 -4.41
CA THR A 47 -4.46 -8.55 -5.83
C THR A 47 -4.35 -7.34 -6.73
N MET A 48 -5.09 -6.27 -6.43
CA MET A 48 -5.09 -5.06 -7.24
C MET A 48 -3.73 -4.35 -7.21
N ARG A 49 -3.12 -4.18 -6.02
CA ARG A 49 -1.76 -3.62 -5.90
C ARG A 49 -0.72 -4.47 -6.63
N GLY A 50 -0.81 -5.79 -6.54
CA GLY A 50 0.04 -6.72 -7.27
C GLY A 50 -0.09 -6.60 -8.79
N ILE A 51 -1.34 -6.59 -9.30
CA ILE A 51 -1.62 -6.41 -10.73
C ILE A 51 -1.10 -5.06 -11.23
N MET A 52 -1.31 -3.99 -10.47
CA MET A 52 -0.82 -2.65 -10.83
C MET A 52 0.71 -2.61 -10.87
N LEU A 53 1.39 -3.20 -9.89
CA LEU A 53 2.85 -3.35 -9.93
C LEU A 53 3.33 -4.12 -11.17
N ALA A 54 2.61 -5.16 -11.60
CA ALA A 54 3.00 -5.93 -12.78
C ALA A 54 2.71 -5.22 -14.11
N ARG A 55 1.58 -4.52 -14.22
CA ARG A 55 1.20 -3.80 -15.45
C ARG A 55 1.99 -2.52 -15.63
N SER A 56 2.28 -1.81 -14.54
CA SER A 56 2.93 -0.51 -14.58
C SER A 56 4.46 -0.59 -14.57
N ARG A 57 5.09 -1.78 -14.65
CA ARG A 57 6.56 -1.95 -14.55
C ARG A 57 7.35 -1.07 -15.51
N VAL A 58 6.92 -1.01 -16.76
CA VAL A 58 7.61 -0.23 -17.80
C VAL A 58 7.49 1.25 -17.50
N ARG A 59 6.26 1.74 -17.26
CA ARG A 59 6.00 3.14 -16.91
C ARG A 59 6.70 3.55 -15.60
N LEU A 60 6.71 2.68 -14.59
CA LEU A 60 7.45 2.90 -13.35
C LEU A 60 8.95 3.06 -13.62
N SER A 61 9.52 2.19 -14.47
CA SER A 61 10.93 2.30 -14.85
C SER A 61 11.22 3.60 -15.61
N GLU A 62 10.32 4.03 -16.49
CA GLU A 62 10.42 5.31 -17.21
C GLU A 62 10.36 6.50 -16.24
N LEU A 63 9.41 6.50 -15.31
CA LEU A 63 9.28 7.52 -14.28
C LEU A 63 10.50 7.58 -13.36
N TYR A 64 11.02 6.43 -12.93
CA TYR A 64 12.28 6.36 -12.16
C TYR A 64 13.45 6.93 -12.95
N ASN A 65 13.58 6.59 -14.24
CA ASN A 65 14.63 7.14 -15.09
C ASN A 65 14.48 8.67 -15.26
N SER A 66 13.25 9.18 -15.35
CA SER A 66 12.98 10.62 -15.45
C SER A 66 13.36 11.37 -14.18
N ILE A 67 13.16 10.76 -13.01
CA ILE A 67 13.58 11.32 -11.72
C ILE A 67 15.09 11.20 -11.51
N ASP A 68 15.70 10.08 -11.92
CA ASP A 68 17.14 9.85 -11.83
C ASP A 68 17.93 10.87 -12.66
N ARG A 69 17.42 11.23 -13.85
CA ARG A 69 18.02 12.26 -14.71
C ARG A 69 18.12 13.64 -14.06
N ILE A 70 17.20 13.98 -13.17
CA ILE A 70 17.19 15.26 -12.45
C ILE A 70 17.83 15.15 -11.06
N PHE A 71 18.31 13.96 -10.69
CA PHE A 71 18.88 13.73 -9.37
C PHE A 71 20.19 14.52 -9.17
N PRO A 72 20.38 15.15 -8.00
CA PRO A 72 21.55 15.98 -7.75
C PRO A 72 22.83 15.15 -7.69
N ASN A 73 23.73 15.37 -8.65
CA ASN A 73 25.01 14.65 -8.76
C ASN A 73 26.16 15.28 -7.95
N SER A 74 26.00 16.51 -7.45
CA SER A 74 27.01 17.18 -6.63
C SER A 74 26.65 17.19 -5.15
N SER A 75 27.65 17.04 -4.28
CA SER A 75 27.44 17.05 -2.82
C SER A 75 26.79 18.35 -2.34
N GLU A 76 27.16 19.49 -2.92
CA GLU A 76 26.59 20.79 -2.56
C GLU A 76 25.08 20.84 -2.86
N LEU A 77 24.68 20.39 -4.06
CA LEU A 77 23.29 20.37 -4.45
C LEU A 77 22.48 19.36 -3.63
N GLN A 78 23.06 18.20 -3.30
CA GLN A 78 22.44 17.23 -2.40
C GLN A 78 22.18 17.80 -1.00
N THR A 79 23.12 18.60 -0.47
CA THR A 79 22.93 19.30 0.80
C THR A 79 21.83 20.36 0.70
N HIS A 80 21.84 21.18 -0.36
CA HIS A 80 20.80 22.22 -0.57
C HIS A 80 19.39 21.64 -0.73
N MET A 81 19.30 20.48 -1.37
CA MET A 81 18.04 19.74 -1.57
C MET A 81 17.66 18.86 -0.37
N GLU A 82 18.46 18.83 0.70
CA GLU A 82 18.21 18.00 1.89
C GLU A 82 18.03 16.50 1.57
N VAL A 83 18.75 15.97 0.58
CA VAL A 83 18.61 14.57 0.11
C VAL A 83 18.76 13.56 1.25
N ALA A 84 19.73 13.77 2.15
CA ALA A 84 19.97 12.89 3.29
C ALA A 84 18.74 12.81 4.22
N LYS A 85 18.07 13.93 4.47
CA LYS A 85 16.86 13.99 5.30
C LYS A 85 15.71 13.22 4.64
N THR A 86 15.52 13.39 3.33
CA THR A 86 14.52 12.65 2.56
C THR A 86 14.81 11.15 2.60
N HIS A 87 16.06 10.74 2.38
CA HIS A 87 16.48 9.34 2.44
C HIS A 87 16.27 8.72 3.82
N ASP A 88 16.71 9.39 4.89
CA ASP A 88 16.58 8.89 6.26
C ASP A 88 15.10 8.75 6.68
N TYR A 89 14.27 9.69 6.22
CA TYR A 89 12.83 9.61 6.42
C TYR A 89 12.21 8.39 5.73
N ILE A 90 12.48 8.21 4.42
CA ILE A 90 11.99 7.06 3.64
C ILE A 90 12.43 5.76 4.32
N LYS A 91 13.72 5.66 4.65
CA LYS A 91 14.29 4.48 5.32
C LYS A 91 13.62 4.17 6.66
N ARG A 92 13.39 5.19 7.49
CA ARG A 92 12.71 5.03 8.78
C ARG A 92 11.27 4.58 8.60
N ARG A 93 10.55 5.15 7.64
CA ARG A 93 9.17 4.78 7.31
C ARG A 93 9.12 3.33 6.80
N PHE A 94 9.98 2.97 5.85
CA PHE A 94 10.10 1.60 5.34
C PHE A 94 10.33 0.62 6.49
N PHE A 95 11.26 0.92 7.39
CA PHE A 95 11.52 0.07 8.55
C PHE A 95 10.28 -0.10 9.44
N LEU A 96 9.58 0.99 9.77
CA LEU A 96 8.37 0.92 10.61
C LEU A 96 7.25 0.14 9.93
N LEU A 97 6.96 0.42 8.66
CA LEU A 97 5.92 -0.27 7.89
C LEU A 97 6.25 -1.76 7.74
N HIS A 98 7.47 -2.08 7.33
CA HIS A 98 7.92 -3.45 7.11
C HIS A 98 7.87 -4.26 8.40
N GLN A 99 8.39 -3.73 9.51
CA GLN A 99 8.35 -4.42 10.81
C GLN A 99 6.92 -4.55 11.33
N GLY A 100 6.09 -3.52 11.20
CA GLY A 100 4.69 -3.55 11.64
C GLY A 100 3.87 -4.60 10.88
N LEU A 101 3.95 -4.62 9.55
CA LEU A 101 3.25 -5.60 8.72
C LEU A 101 3.81 -7.01 8.89
N SER A 102 5.12 -7.17 9.08
CA SER A 102 5.72 -8.48 9.36
C SER A 102 5.26 -9.03 10.71
N PHE A 103 5.17 -8.19 11.73
CA PHE A 103 4.64 -8.58 13.03
C PHE A 103 3.17 -8.97 12.96
N ALA A 104 2.34 -8.18 12.27
CA ALA A 104 0.93 -8.49 12.04
C ALA A 104 0.76 -9.83 11.28
N LEU A 105 1.61 -10.07 10.28
CA LEU A 105 1.62 -11.32 9.52
C LEU A 105 1.96 -12.54 10.40
N VAL A 106 2.96 -12.42 11.27
CA VAL A 106 3.32 -13.51 12.19
C VAL A 106 2.14 -13.84 13.11
N LEU A 107 1.48 -12.83 13.70
CA LEU A 107 0.29 -13.05 14.50
C LEU A 107 -0.84 -13.72 13.69
N PHE A 108 -1.10 -13.21 12.48
CA PHE A 108 -2.13 -13.72 11.59
C PHE A 108 -1.91 -15.18 11.20
N CYS A 109 -0.68 -15.58 10.87
CA CYS A 109 -0.34 -16.95 10.50
C CYS A 109 -0.30 -17.90 11.71
N THR A 110 0.15 -17.42 12.87
CA THR A 110 0.33 -18.28 14.05
C THR A 110 -0.98 -18.58 14.78
N MET A 111 -1.94 -17.65 14.79
CA MET A 111 -3.18 -17.82 15.52
C MET A 111 -4.00 -19.05 15.09
N PRO A 112 -4.20 -19.34 13.79
CA PRO A 112 -4.89 -20.56 13.34
C PRO A 112 -4.16 -21.85 13.72
N ALA A 113 -2.82 -21.85 13.68
CA ALA A 113 -2.02 -23.00 14.08
C ALA A 113 -2.14 -23.28 15.59
N VAL A 114 -2.12 -22.22 16.42
CA VAL A 114 -2.38 -22.33 17.86
C VAL A 114 -3.80 -22.85 18.08
N LYS A 115 -4.80 -22.30 17.39
CA LYS A 115 -6.18 -22.79 17.50
C LYS A 115 -6.30 -24.27 17.18
N LEU A 116 -5.68 -24.73 16.10
CA LEU A 116 -5.70 -26.14 15.71
C LEU A 116 -5.08 -27.02 16.80
N VAL A 117 -3.89 -26.68 17.30
CA VAL A 117 -3.18 -27.53 18.28
C VAL A 117 -3.93 -27.65 19.61
N PHE A 118 -4.60 -26.58 20.06
CA PHE A 118 -5.22 -26.54 21.39
C PHE A 118 -6.72 -26.83 21.41
N PHE A 119 -7.44 -26.62 20.31
CA PHE A 119 -8.91 -26.69 20.29
C PHE A 119 -9.48 -27.71 19.29
N TYR A 120 -8.66 -28.23 18.35
CA TYR A 120 -9.15 -29.25 17.43
C TYR A 120 -9.10 -30.64 18.08
N ASP A 121 -10.23 -31.33 18.05
CA ASP A 121 -10.33 -32.72 18.51
C ASP A 121 -9.85 -33.67 17.39
N PHE A 122 -8.60 -34.10 17.51
CA PHE A 122 -7.99 -35.04 16.56
C PHE A 122 -8.60 -36.46 16.62
N GLU A 123 -9.29 -36.81 17.70
CA GLU A 123 -9.92 -38.13 17.86
C GLU A 123 -11.29 -38.18 17.15
N ALA A 124 -12.02 -37.07 17.15
CA ALA A 124 -13.33 -36.96 16.53
C ALA A 124 -13.30 -36.99 14.99
N GLN A 125 -12.14 -36.71 14.36
CA GLN A 125 -11.97 -36.62 12.90
C GLN A 125 -13.00 -35.71 12.21
N GLU A 126 -13.46 -34.67 12.88
CA GLU A 126 -14.40 -33.72 12.31
C GLU A 126 -13.77 -32.91 11.17
N PRO A 127 -14.56 -32.44 10.19
CA PRO A 127 -14.07 -31.54 9.16
C PRO A 127 -13.36 -30.33 9.77
N VAL A 128 -12.21 -29.96 9.22
CA VAL A 128 -11.47 -28.79 9.70
C VAL A 128 -12.28 -27.54 9.42
N ALA A 129 -12.72 -26.87 10.47
CA ALA A 129 -13.48 -25.64 10.39
C ALA A 129 -12.63 -24.45 9.88
N ASP A 130 -13.33 -23.46 9.31
CA ASP A 130 -12.71 -22.27 8.71
C ASP A 130 -11.83 -21.48 9.69
N GLU A 131 -12.12 -21.52 10.98
CA GLU A 131 -11.36 -20.81 12.02
C GLU A 131 -9.95 -21.36 12.26
N PHE A 132 -9.66 -22.56 11.78
CA PHE A 132 -8.33 -23.18 11.83
C PHE A 132 -7.50 -22.86 10.58
N HIS A 133 -8.06 -22.18 9.58
CA HIS A 133 -7.33 -21.76 8.38
C HIS A 133 -6.80 -20.34 8.52
N VAL A 134 -5.63 -20.09 7.92
CA VAL A 134 -5.07 -18.74 7.79
C VAL A 134 -5.90 -17.93 6.79
N ASN A 135 -6.33 -18.58 5.71
CA ASN A 135 -7.22 -17.97 4.75
C ASN A 135 -8.28 -18.98 4.32
N PRO A 136 -9.52 -18.89 4.84
CA PRO A 136 -10.53 -19.90 4.61
C PRO A 136 -11.21 -19.76 3.24
N SER A 137 -10.49 -19.43 2.17
CA SER A 137 -11.02 -19.35 0.80
C SER A 137 -11.51 -20.71 0.29
N TRP A 138 -12.48 -20.72 -0.63
CA TRP A 138 -12.98 -21.97 -1.20
C TRP A 138 -11.95 -22.63 -2.14
N VAL A 139 -11.79 -23.94 -2.02
CA VAL A 139 -11.01 -24.77 -2.94
C VAL A 139 -11.83 -26.01 -3.33
N PRO A 140 -11.65 -26.55 -4.55
CA PRO A 140 -12.37 -27.74 -4.97
C PRO A 140 -11.94 -28.98 -4.17
N PHE A 141 -12.77 -30.03 -4.24
CA PHE A 141 -12.50 -31.37 -3.67
C PHE A 141 -12.34 -31.43 -2.13
N GLN A 142 -12.86 -30.45 -1.39
CA GLN A 142 -12.89 -30.46 0.09
C GLN A 142 -11.51 -30.67 0.73
N VAL A 143 -10.44 -30.25 0.03
CA VAL A 143 -9.06 -30.46 0.49
C VAL A 143 -8.80 -29.68 1.80
N LYS A 144 -9.43 -28.52 1.99
CA LYS A 144 -9.33 -27.74 3.22
C LYS A 144 -10.02 -28.38 4.42
N GLU A 145 -11.12 -29.08 4.20
CA GLU A 145 -11.91 -29.74 5.25
C GLU A 145 -11.23 -31.03 5.75
N THR A 146 -10.25 -31.56 5.01
CA THR A 146 -9.60 -32.84 5.31
C THR A 146 -8.30 -32.66 6.11
N ILE A 147 -8.27 -33.16 7.34
CA ILE A 147 -7.12 -33.02 8.25
C ILE A 147 -5.79 -33.56 7.68
N SER A 148 -5.82 -34.65 6.89
CA SER A 148 -4.62 -35.23 6.28
C SER A 148 -3.89 -34.30 5.32
N TYR A 149 -4.61 -33.34 4.71
CA TYR A 149 -4.04 -32.35 3.80
C TYR A 149 -3.76 -31.01 4.46
N TYR A 150 -4.17 -30.83 5.73
CA TYR A 150 -4.08 -29.56 6.43
C TYR A 150 -2.67 -28.97 6.44
N GLY A 151 -1.63 -29.78 6.70
CA GLY A 151 -0.25 -29.28 6.72
C GLY A 151 0.19 -28.66 5.39
N TYR A 152 -0.19 -29.25 4.26
CA TYR A 152 0.12 -28.71 2.93
C TYR A 152 -0.68 -27.44 2.64
N ILE A 153 -1.96 -27.42 3.02
CA ILE A 153 -2.83 -26.25 2.90
C ILE A 153 -2.31 -25.09 3.75
N TYR A 154 -1.91 -25.35 4.99
CA TYR A 154 -1.39 -24.33 5.89
C TYR A 154 -0.13 -23.69 5.31
N VAL A 155 0.82 -24.48 4.80
CA VAL A 155 2.02 -23.95 4.13
C VAL A 155 1.65 -23.11 2.90
N TYR A 156 0.68 -23.57 2.09
CA TYR A 156 0.17 -22.81 0.95
C TYR A 156 -0.43 -21.46 1.38
N GLU A 157 -1.27 -21.44 2.40
CA GLU A 157 -1.91 -20.21 2.90
C GLU A 157 -0.90 -19.24 3.52
N VAL A 158 0.13 -19.74 4.22
CA VAL A 158 1.24 -18.92 4.73
C VAL A 158 2.05 -18.30 3.58
N ILE A 159 2.34 -19.06 2.52
CA ILE A 159 3.03 -18.53 1.32
C ILE A 159 2.17 -17.44 0.68
N LEU A 160 0.87 -17.65 0.55
CA LEU A 160 -0.06 -16.67 0.00
C LEU A 160 -0.06 -15.38 0.83
N ALA A 161 -0.12 -15.48 2.16
CA ALA A 161 -0.08 -14.34 3.07
C ALA A 161 1.26 -13.58 2.99
N LEU A 162 2.39 -14.29 2.90
CA LEU A 162 3.71 -13.69 2.69
C LEU A 162 3.78 -12.93 1.36
N VAL A 163 3.28 -13.52 0.28
CA VAL A 163 3.23 -12.88 -1.04
C VAL A 163 2.39 -11.61 -0.99
N ALA A 164 1.21 -11.68 -0.39
CA ALA A 164 0.30 -10.56 -0.20
C ALA A 164 0.96 -9.37 0.52
N VAL A 165 1.57 -9.62 1.68
CA VAL A 165 2.23 -8.57 2.48
C VAL A 165 3.39 -7.95 1.71
N ASN A 166 4.18 -8.75 0.98
CA ASN A 166 5.26 -8.21 0.15
C ASN A 166 4.75 -7.36 -1.01
N MET A 167 3.61 -7.70 -1.62
CA MET A 167 3.00 -6.85 -2.65
C MET A 167 2.54 -5.50 -2.09
N ILE A 168 1.91 -5.50 -0.91
CA ILE A 168 1.51 -4.29 -0.20
C ILE A 168 2.73 -3.41 0.06
N ILE A 169 3.75 -3.96 0.73
CA ILE A 169 4.98 -3.23 1.09
C ILE A 169 5.67 -2.67 -0.15
N THR A 170 5.80 -3.47 -1.21
CA THR A 170 6.49 -3.04 -2.44
C THR A 170 5.73 -1.91 -3.11
N TRP A 171 4.40 -2.02 -3.25
CA TRP A 171 3.59 -0.99 -3.88
C TRP A 171 3.64 0.31 -3.08
N ASP A 172 3.49 0.22 -1.76
CA ASP A 172 3.53 1.36 -0.85
C ASP A 172 4.90 2.04 -0.84
N GLU A 173 6.00 1.29 -0.90
CA GLU A 173 7.35 1.85 -0.92
C GLU A 173 7.64 2.54 -2.25
N VAL A 174 7.26 1.95 -3.37
CA VAL A 174 7.43 2.58 -4.69
C VAL A 174 6.67 3.90 -4.74
N PHE A 175 5.41 3.93 -4.28
CA PHE A 175 4.60 5.15 -4.23
C PHE A 175 5.26 6.23 -3.35
N VAL A 176 5.68 5.86 -2.14
CA VAL A 176 6.26 6.82 -1.18
C VAL A 176 7.61 7.37 -1.62
N VAL A 177 8.47 6.55 -2.21
CA VAL A 177 9.76 7.02 -2.74
C VAL A 177 9.53 8.08 -3.81
N LEU A 178 8.64 7.82 -4.76
CA LEU A 178 8.36 8.72 -5.88
C LEU A 178 7.78 10.05 -5.40
N ILE A 179 6.77 10.02 -4.53
CA ILE A 179 6.15 11.25 -4.00
C ILE A 179 7.10 12.02 -3.08
N SER A 180 7.93 11.33 -2.28
CA SER A 180 8.92 11.98 -1.42
C SER A 180 9.98 12.71 -2.23
N GLN A 181 10.46 12.09 -3.31
CA GLN A 181 11.41 12.72 -4.23
C GLN A 181 10.78 13.93 -4.90
N LEU A 182 9.53 13.82 -5.38
CA LEU A 182 8.81 14.93 -5.97
C LEU A 182 8.63 16.11 -4.99
N CYS A 183 8.23 15.83 -3.75
CA CYS A 183 8.14 16.82 -2.67
C CYS A 183 9.49 17.51 -2.41
N MET A 184 10.59 16.74 -2.39
CA MET A 184 11.94 17.29 -2.23
C MET A 184 12.29 18.29 -3.34
N TYR A 185 11.95 17.98 -4.60
CA TYR A 185 12.17 18.90 -5.72
C TYR A 185 11.32 20.17 -5.61
N TYR A 186 10.04 20.06 -5.27
CA TYR A 186 9.20 21.24 -5.08
C TYR A 186 9.65 22.12 -3.92
N GLN A 187 10.08 21.52 -2.79
CA GLN A 187 10.65 22.29 -1.68
C GLN A 187 11.92 23.02 -2.09
N TYR A 188 12.77 22.38 -2.89
CA TYR A 188 13.96 23.03 -3.43
C TYR A 188 13.60 24.19 -4.37
N LEU A 189 12.63 24.00 -5.26
CA LEU A 189 12.13 25.06 -6.14
C LEU A 189 11.54 26.22 -5.35
N ALA A 190 10.78 25.96 -4.28
CA ALA A 190 10.27 26.99 -3.38
C ALA A 190 11.40 27.83 -2.79
N LYS A 191 12.45 27.19 -2.24
CA LYS A 191 13.65 27.89 -1.74
C LYS A 191 14.32 28.77 -2.81
N LEU A 192 14.40 28.27 -4.04
CA LEU A 192 14.98 29.03 -5.16
C LEU A 192 14.15 30.27 -5.53
N LEU A 193 12.81 30.16 -5.48
CA LEU A 193 11.89 31.26 -5.74
C LEU A 193 11.94 32.30 -4.61
N THR A 194 11.93 31.88 -3.34
CA THR A 194 12.01 32.77 -2.18
C THR A 194 13.36 33.50 -2.11
N ALA A 195 14.44 32.91 -2.63
CA ALA A 195 15.74 33.55 -2.74
C ALA A 195 15.89 34.53 -3.93
N LEU A 196 14.88 34.64 -4.80
CA LEU A 196 14.91 35.51 -5.97
C LEU A 196 14.63 36.96 -5.57
N ASP A 197 15.62 37.85 -5.72
CA ASP A 197 15.43 39.28 -5.43
C ASP A 197 14.78 40.00 -6.64
N VAL A 198 13.50 40.34 -6.50
CA VAL A 198 12.70 41.06 -7.51
C VAL A 198 13.31 42.43 -7.85
N ARG A 199 14.09 43.04 -6.94
CA ARG A 199 14.75 44.32 -7.20
C ARG A 199 15.78 44.20 -8.33
N GLU A 200 16.35 43.01 -8.54
CA GLU A 200 17.29 42.75 -9.62
C GLU A 200 16.64 42.81 -11.01
N ALA A 201 15.31 42.68 -11.10
CA ALA A 201 14.57 42.86 -12.34
C ALA A 201 14.59 44.32 -12.82
N ASN A 202 14.70 45.28 -11.91
CA ASN A 202 14.71 46.72 -12.20
C ASN A 202 16.12 47.27 -12.48
N ASP A 203 17.18 46.51 -12.20
CA ASP A 203 18.57 46.89 -12.52
C ASP A 203 18.91 46.45 -13.96
N PRO A 204 19.17 47.38 -14.90
CA PRO A 204 19.48 47.04 -16.29
C PRO A 204 20.66 46.08 -16.47
N LYS A 205 21.61 46.05 -15.52
CA LYS A 205 22.78 45.17 -15.58
C LYS A 205 22.47 43.74 -15.11
N LYS A 206 21.45 43.56 -14.27
CA LYS A 206 21.08 42.27 -13.68
C LYS A 206 19.78 41.68 -14.22
N ALA A 207 18.94 42.50 -14.85
CA ALA A 207 17.63 42.10 -15.37
C ALA A 207 17.71 40.87 -16.28
N VAL A 208 18.69 40.81 -17.20
CA VAL A 208 18.88 39.66 -18.10
C VAL A 208 19.14 38.36 -17.31
N ALA A 209 20.01 38.42 -16.29
CA ALA A 209 20.33 37.27 -15.45
C ALA A 209 19.16 36.88 -14.53
N PHE A 210 18.38 37.85 -14.07
CA PHE A 210 17.14 37.62 -13.33
C PHE A 210 16.12 36.86 -14.18
N PHE A 211 15.77 37.36 -15.37
CA PHE A 211 14.77 36.70 -16.23
C PHE A 211 15.24 35.33 -16.72
N LYS A 212 16.55 35.13 -16.93
CA LYS A 212 17.11 33.81 -17.24
C LYS A 212 16.90 32.81 -16.10
N ARG A 213 17.12 33.21 -14.84
CA ARG A 213 16.86 32.35 -13.66
C ARG A 213 15.38 32.07 -13.50
N LEU A 214 14.53 33.10 -13.62
CA LEU A 214 13.08 32.94 -13.51
C LEU A 214 12.54 31.98 -14.58
N HIS A 215 12.98 32.11 -15.83
CA HIS A 215 12.61 31.18 -16.91
C HIS A 215 13.02 29.73 -16.60
N LEU A 216 14.23 29.53 -16.05
CA LEU A 216 14.67 28.20 -15.63
C LEU A 216 13.78 27.63 -14.52
N TYR A 217 13.39 28.43 -13.53
CA TYR A 217 12.54 27.98 -12.43
C TYR A 217 11.13 27.63 -12.91
N ILE A 218 10.56 28.41 -13.84
CA ILE A 218 9.28 28.09 -14.48
C ILE A 218 9.38 26.78 -15.26
N TYR A 219 10.46 26.57 -16.02
CA TYR A 219 10.67 25.32 -16.75
C TYR A 219 10.76 24.11 -15.80
N ILE A 220 11.50 24.24 -14.69
CA ILE A 220 11.58 23.19 -13.66
C ILE A 220 10.18 22.91 -13.09
N HIS A 221 9.43 23.95 -12.73
CA HIS A 221 8.07 23.80 -12.21
C HIS A 221 7.15 23.02 -13.17
N GLN A 222 7.15 23.39 -14.45
CA GLN A 222 6.36 22.71 -15.49
C GLN A 222 6.76 21.25 -15.65
N TYR A 223 8.07 20.97 -15.60
CA TYR A 223 8.57 19.59 -15.65
C TYR A 223 8.14 18.77 -14.43
N LEU A 224 8.22 19.34 -13.23
CA LEU A 224 7.75 18.67 -12.00
C LEU A 224 6.24 18.41 -12.04
N ASN A 225 5.44 19.35 -12.56
CA ASN A 225 4.00 19.13 -12.73
C ASN A 225 3.71 17.99 -13.71
N SER A 226 4.46 17.89 -14.81
CA SER A 226 4.34 16.75 -15.74
C SER A 226 4.67 15.42 -15.07
N LEU A 227 5.65 15.37 -14.16
CA LEU A 227 5.97 14.16 -13.39
C LEU A 227 4.89 13.84 -12.37
N ALA A 228 4.30 14.87 -11.74
CA ALA A 228 3.20 14.72 -10.80
C ALA A 228 1.95 14.15 -11.49
N ASP A 229 1.63 14.64 -12.68
CA ASP A 229 0.54 14.13 -13.52
C ASP A 229 0.77 12.66 -13.89
N GLU A 230 1.99 12.30 -14.31
CA GLU A 230 2.34 10.92 -14.63
C GLU A 230 2.24 9.98 -13.41
N LEU A 231 2.68 10.44 -12.24
CA LEU A 231 2.54 9.72 -10.99
C LEU A 231 1.07 9.52 -10.63
N ASN A 232 0.26 10.57 -10.73
CA ASN A 232 -1.18 10.49 -10.49
C ASN A 232 -1.84 9.50 -11.43
N ASP A 233 -1.58 9.56 -12.74
CA ASP A 233 -2.14 8.63 -13.72
C ASP A 233 -1.73 7.17 -13.46
N LEU A 234 -0.55 6.95 -12.89
CA LEU A 234 -0.05 5.61 -12.59
C LEU A 234 -0.69 5.00 -11.34
N PHE A 235 -0.96 5.81 -10.31
CA PHE A 235 -1.41 5.33 -9.01
C PHE A 235 -2.89 5.59 -8.69
N ASN A 236 -3.54 6.58 -9.31
CA ASN A 236 -4.94 6.96 -9.12
C ASN A 236 -5.86 5.73 -8.99
N LEU A 237 -5.90 4.90 -10.04
CA LEU A 237 -6.84 3.79 -10.10
C LEU A 237 -6.49 2.75 -9.04
N SER A 238 -5.19 2.53 -8.81
CA SER A 238 -4.71 1.59 -7.80
C SER A 238 -5.08 2.03 -6.39
N ILE A 239 -4.97 3.34 -6.09
CA ILE A 239 -5.36 3.94 -4.80
C ILE A 239 -6.87 3.79 -4.63
N LEU A 240 -7.66 4.26 -5.60
CA LEU A 240 -9.11 4.23 -5.53
C LEU A 240 -9.65 2.82 -5.27
N VAL A 241 -9.17 1.84 -6.04
CA VAL A 241 -9.63 0.45 -5.92
C VAL A 241 -9.14 -0.18 -4.62
N SER A 242 -7.93 0.16 -4.15
CA SER A 242 -7.43 -0.29 -2.84
C SER A 242 -8.24 0.31 -1.68
N ASP A 243 -8.61 1.58 -1.76
CA ASP A 243 -9.39 2.25 -0.71
C ASP A 243 -10.80 1.69 -0.65
N MET A 244 -11.41 1.35 -1.80
CA MET A 244 -12.69 0.64 -1.84
C MET A 244 -12.62 -0.73 -1.17
N GLY A 245 -11.58 -1.52 -1.47
CA GLY A 245 -11.37 -2.84 -0.84
C GLY A 245 -11.14 -2.74 0.65
N THR A 246 -10.34 -1.76 1.08
CA THR A 246 -10.07 -1.48 2.48
C THR A 246 -11.34 -1.04 3.22
N ALA A 247 -12.10 -0.09 2.67
CA ALA A 247 -13.35 0.35 3.27
C ALA A 247 -14.35 -0.79 3.45
N MET A 248 -14.47 -1.66 2.44
CA MET A 248 -15.28 -2.87 2.53
C MET A 248 -14.82 -3.76 3.69
N SER A 249 -13.53 -4.06 3.77
CA SER A 249 -12.97 -4.90 4.84
C SER A 249 -13.21 -4.31 6.23
N ILE A 250 -12.90 -3.02 6.45
CA ILE A 250 -13.14 -2.33 7.72
C ILE A 250 -14.62 -2.44 8.13
N CYS A 251 -15.55 -2.15 7.20
CA CYS A 251 -16.98 -2.18 7.50
C CYS A 251 -17.46 -3.56 7.97
N PHE A 252 -17.04 -4.63 7.30
CA PHE A 252 -17.42 -5.99 7.70
C PHE A 252 -16.73 -6.43 9.00
N ASN A 253 -15.45 -6.12 9.19
CA ASN A 253 -14.75 -6.42 10.44
C ASN A 253 -15.38 -5.69 11.64
N LEU A 254 -15.73 -4.41 11.50
CA LEU A 254 -16.41 -3.67 12.57
C LEU A 254 -17.79 -4.27 12.90
N PHE A 255 -18.54 -4.73 11.89
CA PHE A 255 -19.80 -5.44 12.13
C PHE A 255 -19.56 -6.74 12.91
N LEU A 256 -18.56 -7.53 12.55
CA LEU A 256 -18.21 -8.78 13.24
C LEU A 256 -17.78 -8.54 14.70
N VAL A 257 -17.11 -7.43 14.99
CA VAL A 257 -16.80 -7.03 16.39
C VAL A 257 -18.07 -6.89 17.22
N THR A 258 -19.17 -6.35 16.67
CA THR A 258 -20.43 -6.21 17.41
C THR A 258 -21.11 -7.55 17.70
N GLY A 259 -20.84 -8.58 16.89
CA GLY A 259 -21.36 -9.94 17.03
C GLY A 259 -20.40 -10.92 17.69
N ALA A 260 -19.23 -10.46 18.15
CA ALA A 260 -18.19 -11.32 18.71
C ALA A 260 -18.69 -12.02 19.98
N LYS A 261 -18.55 -13.34 20.01
CA LYS A 261 -18.99 -14.19 21.14
C LYS A 261 -17.87 -14.41 22.16
N ASP A 262 -16.63 -14.41 21.68
CA ASP A 262 -15.45 -14.68 22.50
C ASP A 262 -14.49 -13.49 22.52
N TYR A 263 -13.83 -13.27 23.66
CA TYR A 263 -12.81 -12.24 23.81
C TYR A 263 -11.61 -12.42 22.87
N LEU A 264 -11.38 -13.62 22.33
CA LEU A 264 -10.33 -13.91 21.35
C LEU A 264 -10.71 -13.50 19.91
N GLN A 265 -12.01 -13.39 19.61
CA GLN A 265 -12.48 -12.95 18.29
C GLN A 265 -12.32 -11.43 18.10
N ILE A 266 -12.48 -10.65 19.18
CA ILE A 266 -12.38 -9.19 19.14
C ILE A 266 -11.01 -8.72 18.61
N PRO A 267 -9.85 -9.17 19.13
CA PRO A 267 -8.55 -8.82 18.55
C PRO A 267 -8.41 -9.26 17.09
N SER A 268 -8.95 -10.43 16.74
CA SER A 268 -8.86 -10.99 15.38
C SER A 268 -9.55 -10.10 14.34
N TYR A 269 -10.67 -9.48 14.69
CA TYR A 269 -11.38 -8.55 13.81
C TYR A 269 -10.87 -7.11 13.90
N LEU A 270 -10.35 -6.68 15.06
CA LEU A 270 -9.80 -5.32 15.23
C LEU A 270 -8.41 -5.14 14.61
N THR A 271 -7.55 -6.15 14.68
CA THR A 271 -6.18 -6.05 14.14
C THR A 271 -6.17 -5.69 12.64
N PRO A 272 -6.95 -6.34 11.76
CA PRO A 272 -7.08 -5.93 10.37
C PRO A 272 -7.53 -4.47 10.21
N CYS A 273 -8.56 -4.03 10.96
CA CYS A 273 -9.02 -2.63 10.92
C CYS A 273 -7.91 -1.62 11.23
N PHE A 274 -7.06 -1.89 12.23
CA PHE A 274 -5.93 -1.01 12.56
C PHE A 274 -4.89 -0.96 11.44
N VAL A 275 -4.54 -2.12 10.88
CA VAL A 275 -3.57 -2.21 9.77
C VAL A 275 -4.10 -1.47 8.54
N GLU A 276 -5.36 -1.72 8.18
CA GLU A 276 -6.05 -1.11 7.07
C GLU A 276 -6.17 0.41 7.21
N THR A 277 -6.54 0.88 8.40
CA THR A 277 -6.58 2.33 8.70
C THR A 277 -5.20 2.95 8.60
N TRP A 278 -4.14 2.25 9.05
CA TRP A 278 -2.77 2.73 8.90
C TRP A 278 -2.38 2.86 7.43
N LEU A 279 -2.71 1.86 6.58
CA LEU A 279 -2.43 1.93 5.15
C LEU A 279 -3.11 3.13 4.48
N ILE A 280 -4.39 3.37 4.77
CA ILE A 280 -5.14 4.54 4.25
C ILE A 280 -4.50 5.84 4.75
N TYR A 281 -4.22 5.92 6.05
CA TYR A 281 -3.62 7.11 6.65
C TYR A 281 -2.28 7.45 6.00
N ASP A 282 -1.43 6.46 5.76
CA ASP A 282 -0.11 6.69 5.17
C ASP A 282 -0.25 7.26 3.76
N VAL A 283 -1.03 6.62 2.87
CA VAL A 283 -1.29 7.12 1.51
C VAL A 283 -1.87 8.54 1.54
N SER A 284 -2.86 8.79 2.40
CA SER A 284 -3.53 10.09 2.50
C SER A 284 -2.57 11.19 2.95
N LYS A 285 -1.74 10.91 3.96
CA LYS A 285 -0.72 11.85 4.46
C LYS A 285 0.23 12.30 3.37
N TRP A 286 0.62 11.39 2.48
CA TRP A 286 1.51 11.71 1.37
C TRP A 286 0.85 12.56 0.30
N GLY A 287 -0.42 12.28 -0.03
CA GLY A 287 -1.21 13.15 -0.90
C GLY A 287 -1.30 14.57 -0.34
N THR A 288 -1.63 14.73 0.95
CA THR A 288 -1.69 16.04 1.60
C THR A 288 -0.34 16.74 1.65
N MET A 289 0.76 16.00 1.85
CA MET A 289 2.10 16.58 1.87
C MET A 289 2.48 17.16 0.51
N LEU A 290 2.16 16.45 -0.59
CA LEU A 290 2.41 16.95 -1.94
C LEU A 290 1.59 18.22 -2.20
N GLU A 291 0.30 18.21 -1.88
CA GLU A 291 -0.57 19.39 -2.01
C GLU A 291 -0.03 20.61 -1.24
N THR A 292 0.41 20.39 0.00
CA THR A 292 0.98 21.44 0.86
C THR A 292 2.26 22.00 0.26
N VAL A 293 3.14 21.15 -0.25
CA VAL A 293 4.42 21.57 -0.81
C VAL A 293 4.24 22.28 -2.16
N VAL A 294 3.28 21.85 -2.97
CA VAL A 294 2.95 22.48 -4.26
C VAL A 294 2.30 23.87 -4.05
N SER A 295 1.50 24.05 -3.00
CA SER A 295 0.83 25.33 -2.67
C SER A 295 1.69 26.30 -1.83
N SER A 296 2.75 25.82 -1.19
CA SER A 296 3.67 26.66 -0.39
C SER A 296 4.25 27.86 -1.16
N PRO A 297 4.73 27.74 -2.41
CA PRO A 297 5.22 28.88 -3.19
C PRO A 297 4.16 29.97 -3.37
N SER A 298 2.88 29.59 -3.58
CA SER A 298 1.81 30.58 -3.72
C SER A 298 1.51 31.33 -2.43
N ASN A 299 1.72 30.72 -1.26
CA ASN A 299 1.45 31.38 0.03
C ASN A 299 2.60 32.30 0.50
N GLU A 300 3.83 32.07 0.05
CA GLU A 300 4.99 32.93 0.38
C GLU A 300 5.15 34.11 -0.59
N LEU A 301 4.48 34.08 -1.75
CA LEU A 301 4.53 35.14 -2.77
C LEU A 301 3.49 36.26 -2.58
N TYR A 302 2.58 36.15 -1.59
CA TYR A 302 1.64 37.20 -1.16
C TYR A 302 2.09 37.85 0.16
#